data_AF-A0A6J0L650-F1
#
_entry.id   AF-A0A6J0L650-F1
#
_cell.length_a   1.000
_cell.length_b   1.000
_cell.length_c   1.000
_cell.angle_alpha   90.00
_cell.angle_beta   90.00
_cell.angle_gamma   90.00
#
_symmetry.space_group_name_H-M   'P 1'
#
loop_
_entity.id
_entity.type
_entity.pdbx_description
1 polymer ?
#
loop_
_entity_poly.entity_id
_entity_poly.type
_entity_poly.pdbx_seq_one_letter_code
_entity_poly.pdbx_strand_id
1 'polypeptide(L)'
;MVETERASQSQSQPLSDDGDSTGASTNLSRLQINEIVEKAVPKRKGDRLVGLARRASSYPTSSSQAPYADPMILEELHDKDERIVALEQQNATILTENQTILAELASQKKTTQRSWRS
;
A
#
# COMPACT_ATOMS: atom_id res chain seq x y z
N MET A 1 -34.03 -16.20 -3.93
CA MET A 1 -33.97 -14.74 -4.08
C MET A 1 -34.85 -14.20 -2.97
N VAL A 2 -34.24 -13.75 -1.87
CA VAL A 2 -34.93 -13.58 -0.57
C VAL A 2 -35.49 -12.16 -0.50
N GLU A 3 -36.81 -12.07 -0.54
CA GLU A 3 -37.57 -10.83 -0.39
C GLU A 3 -37.47 -10.31 1.06
N THR A 4 -37.21 -9.01 1.16
CA THR A 4 -36.98 -8.25 2.39
C THR A 4 -38.27 -8.00 3.16
N GLU A 5 -38.40 -8.60 4.33
CA GLU A 5 -39.38 -8.21 5.34
C GLU A 5 -38.64 -7.79 6.61
N ARG A 6 -38.31 -6.50 6.71
CA ARG A 6 -37.75 -5.89 7.94
C ARG A 6 -38.87 -5.35 8.79
N ALA A 7 -39.55 -6.24 9.51
CA ALA A 7 -40.32 -5.86 10.67
C ALA A 7 -40.39 -7.04 11.63
N SER A 8 -39.48 -7.10 12.59
CA SER A 8 -39.87 -7.33 13.99
C SER A 8 -38.65 -7.42 14.89
N GLN A 9 -38.85 -6.84 16.07
CA GLN A 9 -38.13 -7.11 17.30
C GLN A 9 -36.73 -6.51 17.43
N SER A 10 -36.36 -5.89 18.53
CA SER A 10 -37.05 -5.38 19.71
C SER A 10 -35.89 -5.02 20.63
N GLN A 11 -36.17 -4.13 21.57
CA GLN A 11 -35.46 -4.04 22.83
C GLN A 11 -34.06 -3.40 22.79
N SER A 12 -34.09 -2.17 23.31
CA SER A 12 -33.18 -1.72 24.34
C SER A 12 -31.77 -1.44 23.86
N GLN A 13 -31.44 -0.15 23.70
CA GLN A 13 -30.66 0.52 24.75
C GLN A 13 -30.91 2.04 24.70
N PRO A 14 -31.10 2.70 25.85
CA PRO A 14 -30.87 4.13 25.94
C PRO A 14 -29.37 4.34 25.73
N LEU A 15 -28.99 5.07 24.69
CA LEU A 15 -27.60 5.49 24.53
C LEU A 15 -27.29 6.39 25.72
N SER A 16 -26.52 5.82 26.64
CA SER A 16 -26.08 6.43 27.88
C SER A 16 -25.33 7.71 27.61
N ASP A 17 -25.65 8.68 28.45
CA ASP A 17 -24.97 9.94 28.72
C ASP A 17 -23.46 9.72 28.90
N ASP A 18 -22.68 10.47 28.12
CA ASP A 18 -21.37 10.98 28.53
C ASP A 18 -21.02 12.19 27.67
N GLY A 19 -21.27 13.38 28.22
CA GLY A 19 -20.43 14.55 27.98
C GLY A 19 -21.06 15.71 27.20
N ASP A 20 -21.95 16.44 27.88
CA ASP A 20 -22.29 17.84 27.60
C ASP A 20 -22.99 18.14 26.27
N SER A 21 -23.98 17.32 25.91
CA SER A 21 -25.05 17.79 25.05
C SER A 21 -26.06 18.52 25.93
N THR A 22 -25.75 19.77 26.28
CA THR A 22 -26.74 20.71 26.78
C THR A 22 -27.81 20.83 25.69
N GLY A 23 -28.85 19.99 25.82
CA GLY A 23 -30.01 19.93 24.94
C GLY A 23 -30.90 21.15 25.06
N ALA A 24 -30.33 22.35 24.96
CA ALA A 24 -31.07 23.54 24.63
C ALA A 24 -31.42 23.45 23.15
N SER A 25 -32.56 22.83 22.84
CA SER A 25 -33.23 23.10 21.56
C SER A 25 -33.58 24.59 21.57
N THR A 26 -32.63 25.39 21.10
CA THR A 26 -32.81 26.82 21.03
C THR A 26 -33.72 27.01 19.84
N ASN A 27 -35.03 27.12 20.10
CA ASN A 27 -36.02 27.47 19.07
C ASN A 27 -35.73 28.90 18.63
N LEU A 28 -34.71 29.07 17.79
CA LEU A 28 -34.27 30.35 17.28
C LEU A 28 -35.29 30.79 16.23
N SER A 29 -35.69 32.06 16.32
CA SER A 29 -36.46 32.67 15.23
C SER A 29 -35.62 32.70 13.95
N ARG A 30 -36.29 32.70 12.79
CA ARG A 30 -35.61 32.73 11.48
C ARG A 30 -34.63 33.90 11.35
N LEU A 31 -34.91 35.03 12.01
CA LEU A 31 -34.02 36.20 12.03
C LEU A 31 -32.73 35.94 12.81
N GLN A 32 -32.82 35.28 13.97
CA GLN A 32 -31.65 34.94 14.79
C GLN A 32 -30.76 33.91 14.09
N ILE A 33 -31.37 32.95 13.39
CA ILE A 33 -30.62 31.99 12.57
C ILE A 33 -29.83 32.72 11.48
N ASN A 34 -30.48 33.63 10.75
CA ASN A 34 -29.81 34.41 9.70
C ASN A 34 -28.66 35.26 10.26
N GLU A 35 -28.83 35.85 11.44
CA GLU A 35 -27.78 36.63 12.09
C GLU A 35 -26.54 35.79 12.44
N ILE A 36 -26.76 34.58 12.98
CA ILE A 36 -25.68 33.65 13.33
C ILE A 36 -24.94 33.19 12.06
N VAL A 37 -25.70 32.83 11.01
CA VAL A 37 -25.12 32.41 9.73
C VAL A 37 -24.30 33.53 9.11
N GLU A 38 -24.83 34.75 9.09
CA GLU A 38 -24.11 35.92 8.57
C GLU A 38 -22.82 36.20 9.34
N LYS A 39 -22.79 35.99 10.66
CA LYS A 39 -21.57 36.17 11.46
C LYS A 39 -20.55 35.05 11.26
N ALA A 40 -20.99 33.83 10.95
CA ALA A 40 -20.11 32.67 10.79
C ALA A 40 -19.44 32.58 9.40
N VAL A 41 -20.08 33.13 8.36
CA VAL A 41 -19.52 33.07 7.00
C VAL A 41 -18.40 34.11 6.82
N PRO A 42 -17.20 33.70 6.35
CA PRO A 42 -16.10 34.61 6.07
C PRO A 42 -16.54 35.74 5.13
N LYS A 43 -16.30 36.98 5.54
CA LYS A 43 -16.69 38.16 4.76
C LYS A 43 -15.72 38.37 3.60
N ARG A 44 -16.22 38.93 2.50
CA ARG A 44 -15.39 39.42 1.41
C ARG A 44 -15.01 40.87 1.67
N LYS A 45 -13.74 41.21 1.51
CA LYS A 45 -13.25 42.59 1.43
C LYS A 45 -12.57 42.75 0.08
N GLY A 46 -13.22 43.44 -0.85
CA GLY A 46 -12.86 43.40 -2.28
C GLY A 46 -13.02 41.97 -2.82
N ASP A 47 -12.08 41.53 -3.66
CA ASP A 47 -12.11 40.17 -4.21
C ASP A 47 -11.68 39.07 -3.23
N ARG A 48 -11.17 39.44 -2.05
CA ARG A 48 -10.56 38.50 -1.10
C ARG A 48 -11.48 38.18 0.08
N LEU A 49 -11.62 36.89 0.38
CA LEU A 49 -12.23 36.40 1.62
C LEU A 49 -11.30 36.68 2.81
N VAL A 50 -11.81 37.35 3.85
CA VAL A 50 -11.11 37.68 5.08
C VAL A 50 -11.74 36.92 6.26
N GLY A 51 -10.93 36.48 7.22
CA GLY A 51 -11.38 35.67 8.37
C GLY A 51 -11.13 34.16 8.27
N LEU A 52 -10.51 33.68 7.18
CA LEU A 52 -10.00 32.30 7.12
C LEU A 52 -8.71 32.21 7.94
N ALA A 53 -8.75 31.51 9.08
CA ALA A 53 -7.55 31.16 9.82
C ALA A 53 -6.63 30.31 8.93
N ARG A 54 -5.37 30.72 8.78
CA ARG A 54 -4.37 29.90 8.12
C ARG A 54 -4.14 28.69 9.02
N ARG A 55 -4.48 27.49 8.56
CA ARG A 55 -4.03 26.26 9.21
C ARG A 55 -2.50 26.29 9.16
N ALA A 56 -1.85 26.41 10.32
CA ALA A 56 -0.41 26.22 10.39
C ALA A 56 -0.14 24.80 9.89
N SER A 57 0.49 24.72 8.71
CA SER A 57 0.88 23.47 8.10
C SER A 57 2.01 22.91 8.95
N SER A 58 1.69 22.18 10.01
CA SER A 58 2.67 21.51 10.85
C SER A 58 3.20 20.26 10.13
N TYR A 59 3.80 20.45 8.97
CA TYR A 59 4.69 19.45 8.41
C TYR A 59 6.09 19.82 8.90
N PRO A 60 6.77 18.96 9.66
CA PRO A 60 8.20 19.14 9.80
C PRO A 60 8.79 19.05 8.40
N THR A 61 9.46 20.11 7.94
CA THR A 61 10.39 20.02 6.81
C THR A 61 11.57 19.16 7.27
N SER A 62 11.37 17.85 7.34
CA SER A 62 12.39 16.90 7.75
C SER A 62 13.27 16.61 6.55
N SER A 63 14.16 17.56 6.24
CA SER A 63 15.14 17.49 5.14
C SER A 63 16.38 16.66 5.51
N SER A 64 16.25 15.67 6.38
CA SER A 64 17.34 14.75 6.69
C SER A 64 16.85 13.31 6.57
N GLN A 65 16.61 12.90 5.33
CA GLN A 65 16.47 11.49 5.02
C GLN A 65 17.89 10.89 5.04
N ALA A 66 18.37 10.54 6.24
CA ALA A 66 19.45 9.58 6.35
C ALA A 66 18.98 8.30 5.62
N PRO A 67 19.82 7.66 4.78
CA PRO A 67 19.43 6.42 4.12
C PRO A 67 19.22 5.39 5.22
N TYR A 68 17.95 5.09 5.51
CA TYR A 68 17.52 4.13 6.51
C TYR A 68 17.68 2.72 5.93
N ALA A 69 18.92 2.34 5.60
CA ALA A 69 19.26 0.96 5.26
C ALA A 69 19.79 0.30 6.52
N ASP A 70 19.01 -0.61 7.09
CA ASP A 70 19.43 -1.45 8.22
C ASP A 70 20.68 -2.24 7.80
N PRO A 71 21.81 -2.12 8.54
CA PRO A 71 23.04 -2.84 8.23
C PRO A 71 22.84 -4.35 8.06
N MET A 72 21.90 -4.94 8.83
CA MET A 72 21.59 -6.37 8.74
C MET A 72 20.94 -6.73 7.39
N ILE A 73 20.10 -5.85 6.84
CA ILE A 73 19.49 -6.04 5.51
C ILE A 73 20.57 -5.94 4.42
N LEU A 74 21.54 -5.05 4.60
CA LEU A 74 22.61 -4.86 3.62
C LEU A 74 23.56 -6.07 3.56
N GLU A 75 23.87 -6.66 4.73
CA GLU A 75 24.64 -7.90 4.84
C GLU A 75 23.90 -9.08 4.19
N GLU A 76 22.60 -9.24 4.50
CA GLU A 76 21.79 -10.33 3.91
C GLU A 76 21.68 -10.22 2.38
N LEU A 77 21.62 -9.00 1.84
CA LEU A 77 21.63 -8.78 0.39
C LEU A 77 22.95 -9.21 -0.25
N HIS A 78 24.08 -8.87 0.38
CA HIS A 78 25.40 -9.27 -0.11
C HIS A 78 25.55 -10.80 -0.14
N ASP A 79 25.14 -11.49 0.93
CA ASP A 79 25.18 -12.96 1.00
C ASP A 79 24.29 -13.60 -0.08
N LYS A 80 23.12 -13.00 -0.36
CA LYS A 80 22.23 -13.46 -1.43
C LYS A 80 22.87 -13.27 -2.80
N ASP A 81 23.53 -12.14 -3.04
CA ASP A 81 24.23 -11.87 -4.30
C ASP A 81 25.38 -12.87 -4.51
N GLU A 82 26.19 -13.17 -3.48
CA GLU A 82 27.23 -14.21 -3.56
C GLU A 82 26.64 -15.59 -3.88
N ARG A 83 25.52 -15.94 -3.23
CA ARG A 83 24.81 -17.19 -3.49
C ARG A 83 24.26 -17.26 -4.91
N ILE A 84 23.75 -16.16 -5.46
CA ILE A 84 23.27 -16.08 -6.84
C ILE A 84 24.43 -16.39 -7.80
N VAL A 85 25.58 -15.74 -7.63
CA VAL A 85 26.76 -15.99 -8.47
C VAL A 85 27.20 -17.46 -8.40
N ALA A 86 27.24 -18.05 -7.21
CA ALA A 86 27.59 -19.45 -7.05
C ALA A 86 26.62 -20.40 -7.78
N LEU A 87 25.31 -20.13 -7.70
CA LEU A 87 24.29 -20.91 -8.38
C LEU A 87 24.34 -20.73 -9.90
N GLU A 88 24.59 -19.52 -10.39
CA GLU A 88 24.78 -19.25 -11.81
C GLU A 88 25.97 -20.01 -12.37
N GLN A 89 27.09 -20.04 -11.64
CA GLN A 89 28.27 -20.81 -12.02
C GLN A 89 28.00 -22.31 -12.06
N GLN A 90 27.29 -22.86 -11.06
CA GLN A 90 26.88 -24.26 -11.06
C GLN A 90 25.97 -24.59 -12.25
N ASN A 91 24.99 -23.73 -12.53
CA ASN A 91 24.10 -23.89 -13.68
C ASN A 91 24.88 -23.84 -15.00
N ALA A 92 25.85 -22.94 -15.14
CA ALA A 92 26.72 -22.88 -16.32
C ALA A 92 27.50 -24.20 -16.50
N THR A 93 28.07 -24.74 -15.42
CA THR A 93 28.75 -26.05 -15.45
C THR A 93 27.80 -27.16 -15.90
N ILE A 94 26.62 -27.28 -15.28
CA ILE A 94 25.62 -28.29 -15.63
C ILE A 94 25.21 -28.19 -17.11
N LEU A 95 25.01 -26.97 -17.62
CA LEU A 95 24.69 -26.76 -19.03
C LEU A 95 25.80 -27.26 -19.95
N THR A 96 27.07 -26.99 -19.61
CA THR A 96 28.22 -27.48 -20.41
C THR A 96 28.36 -29.00 -20.37
N GLU A 97 28.14 -29.62 -19.21
CA GLU A 97 28.16 -31.08 -19.05
C GLU A 97 27.05 -31.73 -19.90
N ASN A 98 25.83 -31.20 -19.81
CA ASN A 98 24.70 -31.66 -20.61
C ASN A 98 25.00 -31.56 -22.12
N GLN A 99 25.58 -30.44 -22.57
CA GLN A 99 25.98 -30.27 -23.98
C GLN A 99 27.00 -31.32 -24.41
N THR A 100 27.97 -31.62 -23.55
CA THR A 100 29.02 -32.60 -23.81
C THR A 100 28.46 -34.01 -23.90
N ILE A 101 27.58 -34.39 -22.96
CA ILE A 101 26.89 -35.69 -22.97
C ILE A 101 26.08 -35.86 -24.25
N LEU A 102 25.34 -34.84 -24.68
CA LEU A 102 24.55 -34.90 -25.92
C LEU A 102 25.45 -35.09 -27.17
N ALA A 103 26.59 -34.40 -27.24
CA ALA A 103 27.53 -34.55 -28.34
C ALA A 103 28.15 -35.96 -28.39
N GLU A 104 28.47 -36.52 -27.22
CA GLU A 104 29.00 -37.88 -27.10
C GLU A 104 27.95 -38.93 -27.52
N LEU A 105 26.71 -38.80 -27.03
CA LEU A 105 25.61 -39.67 -27.42
C LEU A 105 25.33 -39.62 -28.93
N ALA A 106 25.39 -38.43 -29.55
CA ALA A 106 25.25 -38.28 -30.99
C ALA A 106 26.37 -38.99 -31.76
N SER A 107 27.61 -38.90 -31.26
CA SER A 107 28.77 -39.57 -31.84
C SER A 107 28.64 -41.09 -31.76
N GLN A 108 28.26 -41.62 -30.58
CA GLN A 108 28.03 -43.05 -30.37
C GLN A 108 26.87 -43.60 -31.21
N LYS A 109 25.79 -42.85 -31.36
CA LYS A 109 24.69 -43.23 -32.26
C LYS A 109 25.18 -43.36 -33.70
N LYS A 110 26.01 -42.42 -34.17
CA LYS A 110 26.54 -42.41 -35.53
C LYS A 110 27.53 -43.57 -35.77
N THR A 111 28.40 -43.89 -34.81
CA THR A 111 29.31 -45.04 -34.92
C THR A 111 28.55 -46.36 -34.93
N THR A 112 27.60 -46.52 -34.01
CA THR A 112 26.72 -47.70 -33.93
C THR A 112 25.98 -47.90 -35.25
N GLN A 113 25.32 -46.87 -35.78
CA GLN A 113 24.61 -46.95 -37.05
C GLN A 113 25.51 -47.33 -38.24
N ARG A 114 26.78 -46.89 -38.26
CA ARG A 114 27.74 -47.33 -39.29
C ARG A 114 28.09 -48.81 -39.15
N SER A 115 28.29 -49.29 -37.92
CA SER A 115 28.58 -50.71 -37.66
C SER A 115 27.46 -51.64 -38.14
N TRP A 116 26.19 -51.24 -38.02
CA TRP A 116 25.05 -52.03 -38.51
C TRP A 116 24.90 -52.04 -40.03
N ARG A 117 25.58 -51.12 -40.75
CA ARG A 117 25.46 -50.96 -42.20
C ARG A 117 26.64 -51.55 -42.98
N SER A 118 27.65 -52.06 -42.28
CA SER A 118 28.88 -52.63 -42.85
C SER A 118 28.84 -54.15 -42.76
#